data_AF-A0A848WW28-F1
#
_entry.id   AF-A0A848WW28-F1
#
_cell.length_a   1.000
_cell.length_b   1.000
_cell.length_c   1.000
_cell.angle_alpha   90.00
_cell.angle_beta   90.00
_cell.angle_gamma   90.00
#
_symmetry.space_group_name_H-M   'P 1'
#
loop_
_entity.id
_entity.type
_entity.pdbx_description
1 polymer ?
#
loop_
_entity_poly.entity_id
_entity_poly.type
_entity_poly.pdbx_seq_one_letter_code
_entity_poly.pdbx_strand_id
1 'polypeptide(L)'
;DWNGVQTSVLHHRHHFGAVPKPVSPYVVPGDPDSGVLPRISAEDPGERFSGDKKVQAYCFRMCLTNDPENRIPFSEPPGYDAKQYELLARIYEAGWRETFGKFDPIPNHKTDTNNHGPMSTDNIGMNYDYPEASYERRKEIIKEHETYQKGWLWWHVTDPRVPKDIQEKMKTWGLPKDEFTDNGNWSHQLYIREARRMIGKFVMTENELLQREETPESVGMGSYTIDSHNVQRYIKPDGFVQNEGDIGVRCPPYKIAYGSLVPKKEQCENLLVPVCVSSSHIAFGSIRMEPVFMILGQSSATAASMAIDEGIAVQDVSYEKLRERLLADGQVLEYDSPVKNRTFTRIDPRKLDGIVIDDEQAKTEGFWKGSTSSGSYIGYGYKHDDRKADGNAKVIFEAKLPKPGTYEVRFGYTQNSNRASNVPVTVHHKGGEKTVTVNETKAPELDKAFVSLGKFEFGETAKVVVTNDGTDGYVVVDAVQFLATE
;
A
#
# COMPACT_ATOMS: atom_id res chain seq x y z
N ASP A 1 6.75 4.05 7.97
CA ASP A 1 7.14 3.50 6.66
C ASP A 1 6.16 3.84 5.56
N TRP A 2 4.87 3.58 5.70
CA TRP A 2 3.92 3.66 4.57
C TRP A 2 2.94 4.82 4.66
N ASN A 3 2.74 5.38 5.86
CA ASN A 3 1.98 6.62 6.03
C ASN A 3 2.75 7.86 5.52
N GLY A 4 2.02 8.90 5.10
CA GLY A 4 2.60 10.15 4.57
C GLY A 4 2.96 10.06 3.09
N VAL A 5 3.76 11.02 2.61
CA VAL A 5 4.19 11.12 1.21
C VAL A 5 5.12 9.95 0.84
N GLN A 6 4.81 9.21 -0.21
CA GLN A 6 5.51 8.01 -0.67
C GLN A 6 6.10 8.16 -2.08
N THR A 7 6.74 9.30 -2.36
CA THR A 7 7.44 9.49 -3.64
C THR A 7 8.43 8.35 -3.89
N SER A 8 8.51 7.90 -5.14
CA SER A 8 9.34 6.77 -5.60
C SER A 8 8.88 5.37 -5.18
N VAL A 9 7.83 5.22 -4.35
CA VAL A 9 7.20 3.92 -4.11
C VAL A 9 6.25 3.63 -5.26
N LEU A 10 6.53 2.58 -6.02
CA LEU A 10 5.77 2.19 -7.21
C LEU A 10 5.21 0.78 -6.98
N HIS A 11 4.09 0.69 -6.27
CA HIS A 11 3.34 -0.56 -6.21
C HIS A 11 2.26 -0.59 -7.29
N HIS A 12 1.73 -1.80 -7.52
CA HIS A 12 0.77 -2.07 -8.58
C HIS A 12 1.27 -1.59 -9.95
N ARG A 13 0.38 -1.47 -10.94
CA ARG A 13 0.71 -0.96 -12.28
C ARG A 13 -0.09 0.30 -12.60
N HIS A 14 -0.45 1.10 -11.59
CA HIS A 14 -1.19 2.35 -11.77
C HIS A 14 -0.28 3.60 -11.83
N HIS A 15 0.98 3.40 -12.20
CA HIS A 15 2.01 4.44 -12.29
C HIS A 15 2.67 4.46 -13.68
N PHE A 16 3.47 5.48 -13.98
CA PHE A 16 4.04 5.69 -15.32
C PHE A 16 5.15 4.70 -15.73
N GLY A 17 5.48 3.72 -14.88
CA GLY A 17 6.31 2.58 -15.25
C GLY A 17 5.55 1.50 -16.03
N ALA A 18 4.22 1.62 -16.15
CA ALA A 18 3.40 0.76 -17.01
C ALA A 18 3.56 1.06 -18.51
N VAL A 19 4.29 2.12 -18.88
CA VAL A 19 4.59 2.47 -20.27
C VAL A 19 6.10 2.42 -20.54
N PRO A 20 6.53 2.04 -21.75
CA PRO A 20 7.95 1.95 -22.11
C PRO A 20 8.62 3.31 -22.35
N LYS A 21 7.85 4.39 -22.51
CA LYS A 21 8.36 5.74 -22.77
C LYS A 21 7.93 6.72 -21.67
N PRO A 22 8.81 7.63 -21.24
CA PRO A 22 8.43 8.67 -20.29
C PRO A 22 7.40 9.61 -20.93
N VAL A 23 6.48 10.15 -20.12
CA VAL A 23 5.38 11.00 -20.58
C VAL A 23 5.61 12.43 -20.10
N SER A 24 5.53 13.39 -21.00
CA SER A 24 5.71 14.81 -20.65
C SER A 24 4.43 15.38 -20.01
N PRO A 25 4.55 16.13 -18.90
CA PRO A 25 3.42 16.78 -18.22
C PRO A 25 3.03 18.13 -18.83
N TYR A 26 3.78 18.66 -19.79
CA TYR A 26 3.62 20.04 -20.27
C TYR A 26 2.76 20.15 -21.53
N VAL A 27 2.15 21.31 -21.77
CA VAL A 27 1.29 21.54 -22.94
C VAL A 27 2.05 21.25 -24.24
N VAL A 28 3.26 21.79 -24.38
CA VAL A 28 4.23 21.41 -25.42
C VAL A 28 5.19 20.38 -24.82
N PRO A 29 5.28 19.15 -25.37
CA PRO A 29 6.15 18.11 -24.81
C PRO A 29 7.60 18.58 -24.64
N GLY A 30 8.11 18.47 -23.41
CA GLY A 30 9.49 18.83 -23.05
C GLY A 30 9.73 20.31 -22.76
N ASP A 31 8.73 21.18 -22.90
CA ASP A 31 8.84 22.62 -22.67
C ASP A 31 8.09 23.03 -21.37
N PRO A 32 8.80 23.26 -20.25
CA PRO A 32 8.16 23.65 -18.99
C PRO A 32 7.47 25.03 -19.04
N ASP A 33 7.88 25.92 -19.94
CA ASP A 33 7.32 27.27 -20.05
C ASP A 33 5.97 27.27 -20.79
N SER A 34 5.62 26.16 -21.45
CA SER A 34 4.34 25.99 -22.15
C SER A 34 3.13 25.81 -21.22
N GLY A 35 3.37 25.64 -19.92
CA GLY A 35 2.35 25.33 -18.91
C GLY A 35 2.15 23.83 -18.71
N VAL A 36 1.44 23.47 -17.64
CA VAL A 36 1.20 22.07 -17.22
C VAL A 36 -0.17 21.58 -17.71
N LEU A 37 -0.24 20.33 -18.15
CA LEU A 37 -1.49 19.68 -18.54
C LEU A 37 -2.48 19.58 -17.36
N PRO A 38 -3.80 19.55 -17.64
CA PRO A 38 -4.80 19.33 -16.59
C PRO A 38 -4.54 18.07 -15.75
N ARG A 39 -4.94 18.11 -14.47
CA ARG A 39 -4.89 16.96 -13.53
C ARG A 39 -3.48 16.48 -13.20
N ILE A 40 -2.49 17.35 -13.36
CA ILE A 40 -1.11 17.19 -12.88
C ILE A 40 -0.82 18.37 -11.96
N SER A 41 -0.30 18.11 -10.76
CA SER A 41 0.17 19.16 -9.86
C SER A 41 1.50 19.70 -10.35
N ALA A 42 1.62 21.03 -10.39
CA ALA A 42 2.87 21.74 -10.60
C ALA A 42 3.64 21.98 -9.28
N GLU A 43 3.01 21.70 -8.14
CA GLU A 43 3.62 21.84 -6.82
C GLU A 43 4.59 20.70 -6.53
N ASP A 44 5.55 20.97 -5.63
CA ASP A 44 6.41 19.92 -5.08
C ASP A 44 5.55 18.85 -4.37
N PRO A 45 5.81 17.54 -4.61
CA PRO A 45 4.99 16.48 -4.03
C PRO A 45 5.09 16.37 -2.51
N GLY A 46 6.08 17.03 -1.89
CA GLY A 46 6.41 16.96 -0.47
C GLY A 46 7.60 16.03 -0.19
N GLU A 47 8.17 16.20 1.01
CA GLU A 47 9.25 15.35 1.49
C GLU A 47 8.73 13.94 1.79
N ARG A 48 9.45 12.91 1.34
CA ARG A 48 9.07 11.52 1.61
C ARG A 48 8.91 11.27 3.13
N PHE A 49 7.86 10.56 3.51
CA PHE A 49 7.39 10.29 4.88
C PHE A 49 6.80 11.47 5.66
N SER A 50 6.81 12.69 5.09
CA SER A 50 6.11 13.80 5.71
C SER A 50 4.59 13.61 5.63
N GLY A 51 3.86 14.16 6.61
CA GLY A 51 2.40 14.18 6.60
C GLY A 51 1.87 15.35 5.77
N ASP A 52 0.74 15.14 5.10
CA ASP A 52 0.02 16.18 4.38
C ASP A 52 -1.51 16.09 4.60
N LYS A 53 -2.28 16.85 3.82
CA LYS A 53 -3.75 16.86 3.88
C LYS A 53 -4.42 16.07 2.76
N LYS A 54 -3.63 15.37 1.93
CA LYS A 54 -4.14 14.68 0.76
C LYS A 54 -4.72 13.33 1.18
N VAL A 55 -5.67 12.85 0.38
CA VAL A 55 -6.39 11.60 0.64
C VAL A 55 -6.45 10.77 -0.63
N GLN A 56 -6.73 9.47 -0.49
CA GLN A 56 -6.88 8.57 -1.63
C GLN A 56 -7.85 9.14 -2.67
N ALA A 57 -7.50 9.02 -3.95
CA ALA A 57 -8.36 9.45 -5.04
C ALA A 57 -9.75 8.79 -4.94
N TYR A 58 -10.79 9.49 -5.37
CA TYR A 58 -12.15 8.93 -5.50
C TYR A 58 -12.50 8.62 -6.96
N CYS A 59 -13.44 7.72 -7.16
CA CYS A 59 -14.03 7.41 -8.47
C CYS A 59 -15.47 6.91 -8.31
N PHE A 60 -16.21 6.81 -9.40
CA PHE A 60 -17.40 5.96 -9.41
C PHE A 60 -16.98 4.53 -9.77
N ARG A 61 -17.48 3.53 -9.05
CA ARG A 61 -17.46 2.16 -9.58
C ARG A 61 -18.61 2.02 -10.56
N MET A 62 -18.31 1.67 -11.80
CA MET A 62 -19.30 1.68 -12.88
C MET A 62 -19.85 0.29 -13.12
N CYS A 63 -21.17 0.19 -13.16
CA CYS A 63 -21.84 -0.95 -13.78
C CYS A 63 -21.94 -0.69 -15.28
N LEU A 64 -21.19 -1.44 -16.09
CA LEU A 64 -21.28 -1.37 -17.55
C LEU A 64 -21.82 -2.69 -18.10
N THR A 65 -22.43 -2.67 -19.28
CA THR A 65 -22.89 -3.88 -19.97
C THR A 65 -22.43 -3.91 -21.42
N ASN A 66 -22.21 -5.12 -21.94
CA ASN A 66 -21.97 -5.39 -23.35
C ASN A 66 -23.12 -6.17 -24.02
N ASP A 67 -24.25 -6.34 -23.34
CA ASP A 67 -25.48 -6.90 -23.93
C ASP A 67 -26.14 -5.84 -24.85
N PRO A 68 -26.20 -6.06 -26.17
CA PRO A 68 -26.76 -5.09 -27.11
C PRO A 68 -28.19 -4.66 -26.79
N GLU A 69 -29.02 -5.56 -26.24
CA GLU A 69 -30.42 -5.27 -25.93
C GLU A 69 -30.56 -4.44 -24.66
N ASN A 70 -29.63 -4.57 -23.72
CA ASN A 70 -29.60 -3.83 -22.45
C ASN A 70 -28.65 -2.61 -22.46
N ARG A 71 -27.97 -2.32 -23.58
CA ARG A 71 -26.92 -1.29 -23.62
C ARG A 71 -27.43 0.08 -24.05
N ILE A 72 -27.05 1.10 -23.29
CA ILE A 72 -27.10 2.52 -23.64
C ILE A 72 -25.68 2.97 -24.03
N PRO A 73 -25.43 3.34 -25.30
CA PRO A 73 -24.13 3.85 -25.72
C PRO A 73 -23.69 5.08 -24.92
N PHE A 74 -22.38 5.24 -24.71
CA PHE A 74 -21.85 6.44 -24.08
C PHE A 74 -22.13 7.68 -24.94
N SER A 75 -22.52 8.77 -24.29
CA SER A 75 -22.79 10.07 -24.92
C SER A 75 -21.90 11.16 -24.32
N GLU A 76 -21.71 12.26 -25.05
CA GLU A 76 -21.01 13.44 -24.55
C GLU A 76 -21.70 14.00 -23.29
N PRO A 77 -21.02 14.06 -22.13
CA PRO A 77 -21.63 14.62 -20.94
C PRO A 77 -21.60 16.16 -20.94
N PRO A 78 -22.55 16.82 -20.27
CA PRO A 78 -22.47 18.27 -20.05
C PRO A 78 -21.16 18.68 -19.38
N GLY A 79 -20.49 19.70 -19.90
CA GLY A 79 -19.21 20.17 -19.38
C GLY A 79 -18.00 19.34 -19.81
N TYR A 80 -18.15 18.45 -20.80
CA TYR A 80 -17.04 17.72 -21.40
C TYR A 80 -15.99 18.67 -21.99
N ASP A 81 -14.72 18.40 -21.68
CA ASP A 81 -13.56 19.07 -22.27
C ASP A 81 -12.50 18.02 -22.62
N ALA A 82 -12.25 17.82 -23.91
CA ALA A 82 -11.29 16.84 -24.40
C ALA A 82 -9.85 17.13 -23.90
N LYS A 83 -9.51 18.38 -23.57
CA LYS A 83 -8.18 18.75 -23.05
C LYS A 83 -7.88 18.09 -21.69
N GLN A 84 -8.90 17.71 -20.93
CA GLN A 84 -8.77 16.98 -19.67
C GLN A 84 -8.12 15.59 -19.84
N TYR A 85 -8.10 15.05 -21.07
CA TYR A 85 -7.60 13.71 -21.39
C TYR A 85 -6.34 13.74 -22.26
N GLU A 86 -5.70 14.90 -22.43
CA GLU A 86 -4.46 15.02 -23.20
C GLU A 86 -3.34 14.11 -22.64
N LEU A 87 -3.25 14.02 -21.31
CA LEU A 87 -2.31 13.10 -20.66
C LEU A 87 -2.59 11.63 -21.02
N LEU A 88 -3.86 11.25 -21.13
CA LEU A 88 -4.27 9.90 -21.50
C LEU A 88 -3.90 9.59 -22.97
N ALA A 89 -4.06 10.55 -23.88
CA ALA A 89 -3.58 10.42 -25.26
C ALA A 89 -2.08 10.09 -25.31
N ARG A 90 -1.26 10.80 -24.52
CA ARG A 90 0.18 10.57 -24.43
C ARG A 90 0.54 9.22 -23.79
N ILE A 91 -0.26 8.74 -22.83
CA ILE A 91 -0.10 7.40 -22.25
C ILE A 91 -0.31 6.31 -23.33
N TYR A 92 -1.30 6.48 -24.22
CA TYR A 92 -1.50 5.57 -25.34
C TYR A 92 -0.39 5.63 -26.40
N GLU A 93 0.08 6.83 -26.73
CA GLU A 93 1.23 7.04 -27.61
C GLU A 93 2.52 6.42 -27.04
N ALA A 94 2.70 6.51 -25.72
CA ALA A 94 3.79 5.87 -25.00
C ALA A 94 3.69 4.34 -25.00
N GLY A 95 2.54 3.76 -25.36
CA GLY A 95 2.39 2.32 -25.62
C GLY A 95 1.50 1.55 -24.64
N TRP A 96 0.75 2.23 -23.77
CA TRP A 96 -0.15 1.54 -22.83
C TRP A 96 -1.32 0.85 -23.53
N ARG A 97 -1.67 -0.38 -23.15
CA ARG A 97 -2.77 -1.16 -23.78
C ARG A 97 -3.68 -1.88 -22.78
N GLU A 98 -3.59 -1.56 -21.49
CA GLU A 98 -4.25 -2.34 -20.43
C GLU A 98 -5.63 -1.79 -19.98
N THR A 99 -6.31 -0.99 -20.81
CA THR A 99 -7.56 -0.25 -20.44
C THR A 99 -8.66 -1.10 -19.81
N PHE A 100 -8.77 -2.37 -20.17
CA PHE A 100 -9.79 -3.29 -19.66
C PHE A 100 -9.32 -4.11 -18.45
N GLY A 101 -8.19 -3.76 -17.82
CA GLY A 101 -7.61 -4.50 -16.70
C GLY A 101 -8.48 -4.56 -15.44
N LYS A 102 -9.48 -3.67 -15.34
CA LYS A 102 -10.47 -3.63 -14.26
C LYS A 102 -11.91 -3.50 -14.77
N PHE A 103 -12.23 -4.27 -15.80
CA PHE A 103 -13.62 -4.53 -16.22
C PHE A 103 -14.05 -5.88 -15.64
N ASP A 104 -14.12 -5.95 -14.31
CA ASP A 104 -14.32 -7.21 -13.60
C ASP A 104 -15.76 -7.70 -13.87
N PRO A 105 -15.95 -8.89 -14.46
CA PRO A 105 -17.28 -9.36 -14.83
C PRO A 105 -18.09 -9.73 -13.57
N ILE A 106 -19.34 -9.29 -13.55
CA ILE A 106 -20.35 -9.70 -12.58
C ILE A 106 -21.51 -10.39 -13.33
N PRO A 107 -22.43 -11.09 -12.64
CA PRO A 107 -23.55 -11.77 -13.31
C PRO A 107 -24.36 -10.85 -14.24
N ASN A 108 -25.08 -11.46 -15.19
CA ASN A 108 -25.99 -10.78 -16.13
C ASN A 108 -25.30 -9.84 -17.14
N HIS A 109 -24.16 -10.24 -17.69
CA HIS A 109 -23.43 -9.47 -18.72
C HIS A 109 -23.07 -8.04 -18.26
N LYS A 110 -22.73 -7.89 -16.98
CA LYS A 110 -22.38 -6.61 -16.37
C LYS A 110 -20.95 -6.63 -15.84
N THR A 111 -20.41 -5.46 -15.55
CA THR A 111 -19.11 -5.31 -14.88
C THR A 111 -19.22 -4.55 -13.57
N ASP A 112 -18.22 -4.74 -12.71
CA ASP A 112 -17.80 -3.79 -11.71
C ASP A 112 -16.50 -3.15 -12.20
N THR A 113 -16.63 -2.01 -12.88
CA THR A 113 -15.48 -1.33 -13.51
C THR A 113 -14.83 -0.33 -12.55
N ASN A 114 -13.51 -0.43 -12.40
CA ASN A 114 -12.72 0.38 -11.47
C ASN A 114 -11.37 0.85 -12.08
N ASN A 115 -10.55 1.55 -11.30
CA ASN A 115 -9.30 2.17 -11.71
C ASN A 115 -8.23 1.13 -12.13
N HIS A 116 -7.62 1.34 -13.30
CA HIS A 116 -6.44 0.60 -13.76
C HIS A 116 -5.55 1.47 -14.66
N GLY A 117 -4.25 1.47 -14.37
CA GLY A 117 -3.22 2.14 -15.16
C GLY A 117 -2.88 3.57 -14.70
N PRO A 118 -1.99 4.27 -15.44
CA PRO A 118 -1.42 5.56 -15.02
C PRO A 118 -2.44 6.71 -14.94
N MET A 119 -3.49 6.66 -15.75
CA MET A 119 -4.62 7.60 -15.71
C MET A 119 -5.89 6.87 -16.10
N SER A 120 -6.85 6.76 -15.18
CA SER A 120 -8.13 6.11 -15.44
C SER A 120 -9.26 6.73 -14.63
N THR A 121 -10.15 5.96 -14.02
CA THR A 121 -11.35 6.44 -13.33
C THR A 121 -11.08 7.14 -12.00
N ASP A 122 -9.95 6.88 -11.33
CA ASP A 122 -9.56 7.65 -10.16
C ASP A 122 -9.22 9.09 -10.57
N ASN A 123 -10.00 10.04 -10.04
CA ASN A 123 -9.83 11.46 -10.33
C ASN A 123 -8.86 12.09 -9.33
N ILE A 124 -7.59 11.70 -9.45
CA ILE A 124 -6.51 12.02 -8.50
C ILE A 124 -6.46 13.52 -8.19
N GLY A 125 -6.52 13.86 -6.90
CA GLY A 125 -6.41 15.22 -6.38
C GLY A 125 -7.70 16.04 -6.38
N MET A 126 -8.79 15.56 -7.00
CA MET A 126 -10.03 16.33 -7.10
C MET A 126 -10.97 16.17 -5.90
N ASN A 127 -10.54 15.45 -4.87
CA ASN A 127 -11.35 15.11 -3.70
C ASN A 127 -10.75 15.53 -2.34
N TYR A 128 -9.63 16.26 -2.32
CA TYR A 128 -8.96 16.61 -1.06
C TYR A 128 -9.84 17.41 -0.10
N ASP A 129 -10.69 18.30 -0.61
CA ASP A 129 -11.59 19.09 0.22
C ASP A 129 -12.77 18.28 0.77
N TYR A 130 -13.10 17.13 0.17
CA TYR A 130 -14.33 16.39 0.46
C TYR A 130 -14.55 16.09 1.95
N PRO A 131 -13.53 15.64 2.72
CA PRO A 131 -13.69 15.35 4.14
C PRO A 131 -14.19 16.59 4.89
N GLU A 132 -13.68 17.78 4.58
CA GLU A 132 -13.97 19.01 5.31
C GLU A 132 -15.02 19.93 4.69
N ALA A 133 -15.42 19.66 3.45
CA ALA A 133 -16.34 20.45 2.66
C ALA A 133 -17.78 20.55 3.24
N SER A 134 -18.46 21.65 2.91
CA SER A 134 -19.91 21.78 3.09
C SER A 134 -20.68 20.81 2.18
N TYR A 135 -21.99 20.64 2.41
CA TYR A 135 -22.82 19.80 1.55
C TYR A 135 -22.87 20.30 0.10
N GLU A 136 -22.88 21.62 -0.11
CA GLU A 136 -22.83 22.25 -1.43
C GLU A 136 -21.53 21.92 -2.13
N ARG A 137 -20.39 22.13 -1.45
CA ARG A 137 -19.07 21.82 -2.01
C ARG A 137 -18.89 20.33 -2.28
N ARG A 138 -19.45 19.43 -1.45
CA ARG A 138 -19.46 18.00 -1.73
C ARG A 138 -20.26 17.65 -2.99
N LYS A 139 -21.39 18.31 -3.26
CA LYS A 139 -22.15 18.13 -4.50
C LYS A 139 -21.35 18.56 -5.73
N GLU A 140 -20.61 19.67 -5.63
CA GLU A 140 -19.69 20.10 -6.70
C GLU A 140 -18.59 19.07 -6.96
N ILE A 141 -17.96 18.55 -5.90
CA ILE A 141 -16.93 17.50 -6.01
C ILE A 141 -17.51 16.24 -6.66
N ILE A 142 -18.69 15.79 -6.22
CA ILE A 142 -19.37 14.63 -6.82
C ILE A 142 -19.64 14.89 -8.31
N LYS A 143 -20.09 16.10 -8.66
CA LYS A 143 -20.34 16.46 -10.06
C LYS A 143 -19.06 16.50 -10.90
N GLU A 144 -17.96 17.02 -10.36
CA GLU A 144 -16.64 16.98 -11.02
C GLU A 144 -16.23 15.54 -11.35
N HIS A 145 -16.41 14.59 -10.43
CA HIS A 145 -16.09 13.19 -10.67
C HIS A 145 -17.03 12.53 -11.69
N GLU A 146 -18.32 12.87 -11.66
CA GLU A 146 -19.30 12.37 -12.62
C GLU A 146 -18.96 12.84 -14.04
N THR A 147 -18.71 14.14 -14.22
CA THR A 147 -18.33 14.74 -15.50
C THR A 147 -17.01 14.17 -16.01
N TYR A 148 -16.00 14.06 -15.14
CA TYR A 148 -14.70 13.46 -15.49
C TYR A 148 -14.85 12.03 -15.98
N GLN A 149 -15.62 11.19 -15.29
CA GLN A 149 -15.66 9.77 -15.60
C GLN A 149 -16.58 9.45 -16.77
N LYS A 150 -17.71 10.15 -16.93
CA LYS A 150 -18.52 10.09 -18.16
C LYS A 150 -17.74 10.61 -19.36
N GLY A 151 -16.95 11.67 -19.17
CA GLY A 151 -16.10 12.23 -20.22
C GLY A 151 -14.97 11.27 -20.59
N TRP A 152 -14.43 10.52 -19.62
CA TRP A 152 -13.45 9.47 -19.86
C TRP A 152 -14.04 8.40 -20.77
N LEU A 153 -15.25 7.90 -20.48
CA LEU A 153 -15.95 6.91 -21.32
C LEU A 153 -16.19 7.45 -22.74
N TRP A 154 -16.70 8.68 -22.85
CA TRP A 154 -16.96 9.34 -24.14
C TRP A 154 -15.68 9.54 -24.97
N TRP A 155 -14.59 9.98 -24.32
CA TRP A 155 -13.30 10.19 -24.97
C TRP A 155 -12.75 8.90 -25.60
N HIS A 156 -12.88 7.75 -24.91
CA HIS A 156 -12.42 6.46 -25.45
C HIS A 156 -13.13 6.06 -26.74
N VAL A 157 -14.42 6.38 -26.89
CA VAL A 157 -15.20 5.99 -28.07
C VAL A 157 -15.11 6.99 -29.22
N THR A 158 -14.63 8.22 -28.96
CA THR A 158 -14.65 9.32 -29.94
C THR A 158 -13.30 9.87 -30.36
N ASP A 159 -12.31 9.94 -29.47
CA ASP A 159 -11.02 10.58 -29.79
C ASP A 159 -10.20 9.67 -30.74
N PRO A 160 -9.75 10.18 -31.90
CA PRO A 160 -9.03 9.37 -32.88
C PRO A 160 -7.65 8.90 -32.41
N ARG A 161 -7.11 9.47 -31.34
CA ARG A 161 -5.80 9.10 -30.75
C ARG A 161 -5.88 7.86 -29.87
N VAL A 162 -7.08 7.39 -29.53
CA VAL A 162 -7.28 6.11 -28.87
C VAL A 162 -6.88 4.98 -29.82
N PRO A 163 -6.06 4.00 -29.39
CA PRO A 163 -5.73 2.84 -30.21
C PRO A 163 -6.99 2.12 -30.69
N LYS A 164 -7.01 1.72 -31.96
CA LYS A 164 -8.23 1.22 -32.62
C LYS A 164 -8.81 -0.02 -31.95
N ASP A 165 -7.95 -0.94 -31.52
CA ASP A 165 -8.35 -2.14 -30.78
C ASP A 165 -9.07 -1.80 -29.46
N ILE A 166 -8.61 -0.76 -28.75
CA ILE A 166 -9.24 -0.29 -27.51
C ILE A 166 -10.54 0.45 -27.79
N GLN A 167 -10.54 1.36 -28.76
CA GLN A 167 -11.72 2.15 -29.13
C GLN A 167 -12.86 1.26 -29.61
N GLU A 168 -12.59 0.31 -30.50
CA GLU A 168 -13.61 -0.62 -31.00
C GLU A 168 -14.13 -1.53 -29.90
N LYS A 169 -13.25 -2.01 -28.99
CA LYS A 169 -13.71 -2.77 -27.83
C LYS A 169 -14.54 -1.92 -26.88
N MET A 170 -14.18 -0.66 -26.61
CA MET A 170 -14.94 0.23 -25.73
C MET A 170 -16.34 0.52 -26.30
N LYS A 171 -16.48 0.66 -27.62
CA LYS A 171 -17.78 0.81 -28.30
C LYS A 171 -18.72 -0.38 -28.13
N THR A 172 -18.22 -1.54 -27.69
CA THR A 172 -19.07 -2.68 -27.32
C THR A 172 -19.74 -2.50 -25.96
N TRP A 173 -19.21 -1.62 -25.10
CA TRP A 173 -19.72 -1.34 -23.77
C TRP A 173 -20.65 -0.12 -23.74
N GLY A 174 -21.49 -0.06 -22.72
CA GLY A 174 -22.37 1.06 -22.43
C GLY A 174 -22.95 0.98 -21.02
N LEU A 175 -23.81 1.93 -20.66
CA LEU A 175 -24.57 1.85 -19.41
C LEU A 175 -25.73 0.84 -19.57
N PRO A 176 -26.04 0.04 -18.55
CA PRO A 176 -27.20 -0.86 -18.59
C PRO A 176 -28.52 -0.09 -18.51
N LYS A 177 -29.54 -0.46 -19.31
CA LYS A 177 -30.87 0.15 -19.28
C LYS A 177 -31.64 -0.15 -18.00
N ASP A 178 -31.31 -1.25 -17.32
CA ASP A 178 -32.02 -1.78 -16.16
C ASP A 178 -31.44 -1.39 -14.80
N GLU A 179 -30.24 -0.81 -14.74
CA GLU A 179 -29.66 -0.33 -13.47
C GLU A 179 -29.76 1.19 -13.33
N PHE A 180 -29.93 1.67 -12.10
CA PHE A 180 -29.96 3.10 -11.75
C PHE A 180 -30.90 3.92 -12.65
N THR A 181 -32.07 3.36 -12.97
CA THR A 181 -33.06 3.95 -13.91
C THR A 181 -33.61 5.30 -13.45
N ASP A 182 -33.48 5.59 -12.15
CA ASP A 182 -33.82 6.85 -11.50
C ASP A 182 -32.73 7.92 -11.57
N ASN A 183 -31.53 7.57 -12.07
CA ASN A 183 -30.34 8.45 -12.11
C ASN A 183 -29.63 8.44 -13.47
N GLY A 184 -30.41 8.32 -14.56
CA GLY A 184 -29.87 8.29 -15.93
C GLY A 184 -28.91 7.12 -16.16
N ASN A 185 -29.19 5.98 -15.51
CA ASN A 185 -28.40 4.74 -15.57
C ASN A 185 -26.97 4.88 -15.04
N TRP A 186 -26.71 5.89 -14.21
CA TRP A 186 -25.43 6.13 -13.56
C TRP A 186 -25.49 5.80 -12.06
N SER A 187 -24.42 5.22 -11.53
CA SER A 187 -24.34 4.87 -10.09
C SER A 187 -24.52 6.09 -9.19
N HIS A 188 -25.24 5.92 -8.08
CA HIS A 188 -25.59 6.99 -7.14
C HIS A 188 -24.41 7.48 -6.31
N GLN A 189 -23.46 6.60 -5.99
CA GLN A 189 -22.45 6.87 -4.97
C GLN A 189 -21.06 7.02 -5.57
N LEU A 190 -20.45 8.17 -5.27
CA LEU A 190 -19.01 8.35 -5.40
C LEU A 190 -18.33 7.43 -4.37
N TYR A 191 -17.31 6.69 -4.81
CA TYR A 191 -16.55 5.79 -3.94
C TYR A 191 -15.60 6.59 -3.04
N ILE A 192 -16.15 7.05 -1.92
CA ILE A 192 -15.42 7.79 -0.89
C ILE A 192 -14.60 6.79 -0.07
N ARG A 193 -13.30 6.75 -0.32
CA ARG A 193 -12.39 5.78 0.31
C ARG A 193 -11.99 6.15 1.74
N GLU A 194 -11.95 7.44 2.05
CA GLU A 194 -11.71 7.94 3.40
C GLU A 194 -12.32 9.33 3.59
N ALA A 195 -12.72 9.65 4.82
CA ALA A 195 -13.23 10.97 5.21
C ALA A 195 -12.82 11.27 6.66
N ARG A 196 -13.55 12.16 7.33
CA ARG A 196 -13.30 12.51 8.74
C ARG A 196 -13.41 11.28 9.65
N ARG A 197 -12.44 11.12 10.54
CA ARG A 197 -12.41 10.12 11.63
C ARG A 197 -12.23 10.87 12.95
N MET A 198 -12.94 10.44 14.00
CA MET A 198 -12.67 10.94 15.35
C MET A 198 -11.43 10.25 15.91
N ILE A 199 -10.63 10.98 16.70
CA ILE A 199 -9.52 10.38 17.44
C ILE A 199 -10.11 9.65 18.64
N GLY A 200 -9.91 8.33 18.68
CA GLY A 200 -10.33 7.45 19.75
C GLY A 200 -9.34 7.39 20.92
N LYS A 201 -9.62 6.51 21.88
CA LYS A 201 -8.66 6.13 22.93
C LYS A 201 -7.39 5.50 22.35
N PHE A 202 -7.51 4.85 21.18
CA PHE A 202 -6.42 4.27 20.45
C PHE A 202 -6.50 4.66 18.97
N VAL A 203 -5.36 4.88 18.32
CA VAL A 203 -5.27 5.15 16.87
C VAL A 203 -4.55 3.98 16.24
N MET A 204 -5.26 3.16 15.46
CA MET A 204 -4.64 2.06 14.73
C MET A 204 -3.67 2.60 13.68
N THR A 205 -2.47 2.05 13.61
CA THR A 205 -1.44 2.40 12.62
C THR A 205 -0.95 1.15 11.89
N GLU A 206 -0.09 1.35 10.89
CA GLU A 206 0.58 0.24 10.21
C GLU A 206 1.38 -0.65 11.19
N ASN A 207 1.77 -0.15 12.36
CA ASN A 207 2.53 -0.93 13.33
C ASN A 207 1.70 -2.08 13.92
N GLU A 208 0.43 -1.84 14.25
CA GLU A 208 -0.46 -2.89 14.74
C GLU A 208 -0.81 -3.87 13.62
N LEU A 209 -1.09 -3.36 12.42
CA LEU A 209 -1.39 -4.18 11.24
C LEU A 209 -0.22 -5.11 10.87
N LEU A 210 1.00 -4.59 10.94
CA LEU A 210 2.21 -5.34 10.67
C LEU A 210 2.66 -6.16 11.88
N GLN A 211 2.04 -6.05 13.06
CA GLN A 211 2.46 -6.72 14.31
C GLN A 211 3.85 -6.28 14.82
N ARG A 212 4.25 -5.04 14.53
CA ARG A 212 5.43 -4.37 15.09
C ARG A 212 5.18 -3.89 16.51
N GLU A 213 3.93 -3.59 16.83
CA GLU A 213 3.46 -3.24 18.18
C GLU A 213 2.28 -4.15 18.56
N GLU A 214 2.09 -4.33 19.86
CA GLU A 214 0.95 -5.08 20.37
C GLU A 214 -0.33 -4.25 20.26
N THR A 215 -1.42 -4.89 19.81
CA THR A 215 -2.74 -4.27 19.82
C THR A 215 -3.43 -4.54 21.16
N PRO A 216 -3.72 -3.50 21.97
CA PRO A 216 -4.43 -3.67 23.22
C PRO A 216 -5.91 -3.97 22.97
N GLU A 217 -6.56 -4.62 23.93
CA GLU A 217 -8.02 -4.70 24.03
C GLU A 217 -8.71 -5.11 22.71
N SER A 218 -8.27 -6.21 22.10
CA SER A 218 -8.80 -6.66 20.80
C SER A 218 -10.29 -6.94 20.84
N VAL A 219 -11.02 -6.40 19.87
CA VAL A 219 -12.46 -6.61 19.65
C VAL A 219 -12.77 -7.17 18.27
N GLY A 220 -11.75 -7.58 17.53
CA GLY A 220 -11.93 -8.11 16.20
C GLY A 220 -10.60 -8.25 15.46
N MET A 221 -10.68 -8.84 14.27
CA MET A 221 -9.52 -9.15 13.44
C MET A 221 -9.68 -8.55 12.04
N GLY A 222 -8.59 -8.00 11.50
CA GLY A 222 -8.43 -7.70 10.08
C GLY A 222 -7.41 -8.63 9.44
N SER A 223 -7.46 -8.79 8.12
CA SER A 223 -6.49 -9.63 7.38
C SER A 223 -6.26 -9.20 5.93
N TYR A 224 -6.90 -8.11 5.50
CA TYR A 224 -6.72 -7.58 4.16
C TYR A 224 -5.39 -6.84 4.05
N THR A 225 -4.77 -6.81 2.89
CA THR A 225 -3.52 -6.06 2.69
C THR A 225 -3.74 -4.57 2.96
N ILE A 226 -2.68 -3.87 3.35
CA ILE A 226 -2.67 -2.40 3.33
C ILE A 226 -2.80 -1.98 1.86
N ASP A 227 -3.97 -1.44 1.52
CA ASP A 227 -4.35 -1.05 0.17
C ASP A 227 -4.82 0.41 0.16
N SER A 228 -3.98 1.29 -0.36
CA SER A 228 -4.27 2.70 -0.59
C SER A 228 -4.18 3.00 -2.07
N HIS A 229 -5.05 3.85 -2.62
CA HIS A 229 -4.98 4.31 -4.00
C HIS A 229 -3.98 5.46 -4.18
N ASN A 230 -3.72 5.86 -5.43
CA ASN A 230 -2.93 7.07 -5.71
C ASN A 230 -3.54 8.28 -5.01
N VAL A 231 -2.68 9.10 -4.44
CA VAL A 231 -3.06 10.30 -3.69
C VAL A 231 -2.84 11.53 -4.57
N GLN A 232 -1.68 11.63 -5.24
CA GLN A 232 -1.35 12.78 -6.09
C GLN A 232 -0.68 12.38 -7.41
N ARG A 233 -0.73 13.29 -8.38
CA ARG A 233 0.01 13.22 -9.65
C ARG A 233 0.88 14.46 -9.78
N TYR A 234 2.18 14.28 -9.98
CA TYR A 234 3.17 15.35 -9.86
C TYR A 234 4.24 15.26 -10.96
N ILE A 235 5.07 16.29 -11.05
CA ILE A 235 6.20 16.36 -11.97
C ILE A 235 7.47 15.98 -11.21
N LYS A 236 8.17 14.94 -11.68
CA LYS A 236 9.44 14.52 -11.11
C LYS A 236 10.56 15.52 -11.43
N PRO A 237 11.69 15.48 -10.70
CA PRO A 237 12.86 16.31 -11.01
C PRO A 237 13.43 16.13 -12.43
N ASP A 238 13.19 14.97 -13.07
CA ASP A 238 13.58 14.70 -14.45
C ASP A 238 12.62 15.29 -15.51
N GLY A 239 11.61 16.04 -15.09
CA GLY A 239 10.65 16.73 -15.96
C GLY A 239 9.51 15.86 -16.49
N PHE A 240 9.36 14.61 -16.01
CA PHE A 240 8.30 13.70 -16.43
C PHE A 240 7.24 13.50 -15.34
N VAL A 241 6.01 13.18 -15.76
CA VAL A 241 4.91 12.94 -14.83
C VAL A 241 5.07 11.63 -14.06
N GLN A 242 4.60 11.62 -12.82
CA GLN A 242 4.48 10.42 -11.99
C GLN A 242 3.24 10.48 -11.08
N ASN A 243 2.70 9.32 -10.71
CA ASN A 243 1.72 9.22 -9.64
C ASN A 243 2.41 8.80 -8.34
N GLU A 244 1.92 9.31 -7.21
CA GLU A 244 2.35 8.93 -5.87
C GLU A 244 1.15 8.45 -5.05
N GLY A 245 1.43 7.58 -4.09
CA GLY A 245 0.46 6.79 -3.34
C GLY A 245 0.41 5.38 -3.90
N ASP A 246 -0.79 4.81 -4.00
CA ASP A 246 -1.03 3.46 -4.52
C ASP A 246 -0.22 2.39 -3.77
N ILE A 247 -0.46 2.27 -2.46
CA ILE A 247 0.30 1.38 -1.58
C ILE A 247 -0.38 0.01 -1.49
N GLY A 248 0.32 -1.05 -1.90
CA GLY A 248 -0.06 -2.44 -1.67
C GLY A 248 0.96 -3.18 -0.81
N VAL A 249 0.72 -3.27 0.50
CA VAL A 249 1.61 -3.96 1.45
C VAL A 249 0.88 -5.11 2.11
N ARG A 250 1.46 -6.31 2.01
CA ARG A 250 0.89 -7.50 2.64
C ARG A 250 1.07 -7.45 4.15
N CYS A 251 0.00 -7.69 4.90
CA CYS A 251 0.06 -7.85 6.35
C CYS A 251 -0.47 -9.24 6.78
N PRO A 252 0.00 -9.76 7.93
CA PRO A 252 -0.63 -10.92 8.56
C PRO A 252 -2.03 -10.56 9.09
N PRO A 253 -2.86 -11.54 9.49
CA PRO A 253 -4.03 -11.26 10.30
C PRO A 253 -3.63 -10.47 11.56
N TYR A 254 -4.34 -9.38 11.86
CA TYR A 254 -4.02 -8.45 12.93
C TYR A 254 -5.24 -8.13 13.78
N LYS A 255 -5.00 -7.81 15.05
CA LYS A 255 -6.03 -7.46 16.04
C LYS A 255 -6.49 -6.01 15.82
N ILE A 256 -7.71 -5.68 16.24
CA ILE A 256 -8.25 -4.31 16.21
C ILE A 256 -8.67 -3.90 17.62
N ALA A 257 -8.10 -2.80 18.12
CA ALA A 257 -8.30 -2.34 19.49
C ALA A 257 -9.69 -1.75 19.71
N TYR A 258 -10.32 -2.05 20.85
CA TYR A 258 -11.58 -1.44 21.28
C TYR A 258 -11.49 0.09 21.32
N GLY A 259 -10.35 0.60 21.80
CA GLY A 259 -10.06 2.03 21.85
C GLY A 259 -10.14 2.75 20.49
N SER A 260 -10.07 2.03 19.38
CA SER A 260 -10.25 2.61 18.04
C SER A 260 -11.73 2.86 17.67
N LEU A 261 -12.65 2.18 18.36
CA LEU A 261 -14.10 2.30 18.13
C LEU A 261 -14.74 3.38 19.00
N VAL A 262 -14.09 3.77 20.10
CA VAL A 262 -14.61 4.75 21.06
C VAL A 262 -13.85 6.08 20.94
N PRO A 263 -14.52 7.19 20.56
CA PRO A 263 -13.94 8.53 20.63
C PRO A 263 -13.52 8.89 22.06
N LYS A 264 -12.76 9.98 22.22
CA LYS A 264 -12.41 10.50 23.55
C LYS A 264 -13.68 10.82 24.35
N LYS A 265 -13.69 10.40 25.63
CA LYS A 265 -14.86 10.50 26.52
C LYS A 265 -15.34 11.94 26.67
N GLU A 266 -14.41 12.88 26.72
CA GLU A 266 -14.69 14.31 26.86
C GLU A 266 -15.42 14.92 25.64
N GLN A 267 -15.45 14.20 24.50
CA GLN A 267 -16.15 14.63 23.29
C GLN A 267 -17.57 14.03 23.20
N CYS A 268 -17.73 12.79 23.65
CA CYS A 268 -19.01 12.07 23.69
C CYS A 268 -18.89 10.79 24.50
N GLU A 269 -19.94 10.43 25.23
CA GLU A 269 -19.95 9.27 26.15
C GLU A 269 -20.77 8.07 25.61
N ASN A 270 -21.49 8.26 24.49
CA ASN A 270 -22.49 7.32 23.97
C ASN A 270 -22.35 7.02 22.46
N LEU A 271 -21.16 7.23 21.89
CA LEU A 271 -20.90 7.01 20.46
C LEU A 271 -19.87 5.90 20.24
N LEU A 272 -20.21 4.94 19.39
CA LEU A 272 -19.32 3.91 18.86
C LEU A 272 -19.18 4.07 17.35
N VAL A 273 -17.97 3.89 16.84
CA VAL A 273 -17.62 4.18 15.44
C VAL A 273 -16.99 2.93 14.78
N PRO A 274 -17.80 1.93 14.34
CA PRO A 274 -17.29 0.67 13.78
C PRO A 274 -16.76 0.76 12.35
N VAL A 275 -17.09 1.84 11.63
CA VAL A 275 -16.73 2.03 10.21
C VAL A 275 -15.60 3.04 10.06
N CYS A 276 -15.79 4.28 10.52
CA CYS A 276 -14.79 5.34 10.47
C CYS A 276 -13.87 5.29 11.70
N VAL A 277 -13.35 4.09 12.02
CA VAL A 277 -12.54 3.84 13.23
C VAL A 277 -11.37 4.80 13.33
N SER A 278 -10.90 5.06 14.54
CA SER A 278 -9.71 5.85 14.81
C SER A 278 -8.46 5.11 14.29
N SER A 279 -7.95 5.55 13.14
CA SER A 279 -6.78 4.97 12.49
C SER A 279 -6.01 6.00 11.66
N SER A 280 -4.74 5.72 11.37
CA SER A 280 -4.00 6.42 10.33
C SER A 280 -4.60 6.16 8.94
N HIS A 281 -4.27 7.01 7.96
CA HIS A 281 -4.65 6.86 6.57
C HIS A 281 -4.31 5.47 6.03
N ILE A 282 -3.08 5.03 6.30
CA ILE A 282 -2.56 3.78 5.77
C ILE A 282 -3.16 2.55 6.45
N ALA A 283 -3.40 2.59 7.77
CA ALA A 283 -4.04 1.49 8.48
C ALA A 283 -5.49 1.32 8.05
N PHE A 284 -6.18 2.43 7.78
CA PHE A 284 -7.54 2.40 7.25
C PHE A 284 -7.62 1.65 5.92
N GLY A 285 -6.58 1.74 5.09
CA GLY A 285 -6.47 1.03 3.81
C GLY A 285 -6.71 -0.47 3.91
N SER A 286 -6.41 -1.08 5.07
CA SER A 286 -6.67 -2.49 5.35
C SER A 286 -7.94 -2.73 6.18
N ILE A 287 -8.21 -1.88 7.19
CA ILE A 287 -9.34 -2.07 8.12
C ILE A 287 -10.69 -1.90 7.40
N ARG A 288 -10.75 -1.09 6.33
CA ARG A 288 -11.99 -0.63 5.69
C ARG A 288 -12.81 -1.68 4.91
N MET A 289 -12.53 -2.97 5.11
CA MET A 289 -13.22 -4.05 4.40
C MET A 289 -14.55 -4.39 5.07
N GLU A 290 -15.57 -4.68 4.27
CA GLU A 290 -16.93 -4.96 4.74
C GLU A 290 -16.99 -6.09 5.79
N PRO A 291 -16.26 -7.23 5.64
CA PRO A 291 -16.22 -8.26 6.68
C PRO A 291 -15.68 -7.76 8.02
N VAL A 292 -14.71 -6.83 7.99
CA VAL A 292 -14.14 -6.24 9.20
C VAL A 292 -15.16 -5.30 9.84
N PHE A 293 -15.86 -4.46 9.06
CA PHE A 293 -16.93 -3.62 9.58
C PHE A 293 -18.07 -4.42 10.22
N MET A 294 -18.41 -5.60 9.69
CA MET A 294 -19.39 -6.49 10.31
C MET A 294 -18.93 -6.97 11.69
N ILE A 295 -17.68 -7.40 11.82
CA ILE A 295 -17.04 -7.80 13.09
C ILE A 295 -17.08 -6.64 14.09
N LEU A 296 -16.60 -5.46 13.68
CA LEU A 296 -16.56 -4.28 14.56
C LEU A 296 -17.97 -3.78 14.91
N GLY A 297 -18.93 -3.97 14.02
CA GLY A 297 -20.35 -3.71 14.27
C GLY A 297 -20.92 -4.59 15.38
N GLN A 298 -20.63 -5.90 15.35
CA GLN A 298 -21.01 -6.81 16.44
C GLN A 298 -20.38 -6.37 17.77
N SER A 299 -19.07 -6.11 17.78
CA SER A 299 -18.37 -5.68 18.99
C SER A 299 -18.88 -4.36 19.56
N SER A 300 -19.20 -3.40 18.67
CA SER A 300 -19.81 -2.14 19.07
C SER A 300 -21.20 -2.38 19.69
N ALA A 301 -22.04 -3.20 19.07
CA ALA A 301 -23.38 -3.50 19.59
C ALA A 301 -23.34 -4.15 20.98
N THR A 302 -22.43 -5.11 21.19
CA THR A 302 -22.24 -5.75 22.50
C THR A 302 -21.79 -4.74 23.55
N ALA A 303 -20.80 -3.91 23.24
CA ALA A 303 -20.33 -2.88 24.17
C ALA A 303 -21.42 -1.84 24.49
N ALA A 304 -22.22 -1.44 23.49
CA ALA A 304 -23.36 -0.55 23.68
C ALA A 304 -24.41 -1.14 24.64
N SER A 305 -24.75 -2.42 24.48
CA SER A 305 -25.70 -3.10 25.38
C SER A 305 -25.19 -3.09 26.82
N MET A 306 -23.92 -3.45 27.03
CA MET A 306 -23.32 -3.44 28.37
C MET A 306 -23.28 -2.04 28.99
N ALA A 307 -22.95 -1.02 28.19
CA ALA A 307 -22.95 0.36 28.65
C ALA A 307 -24.36 0.83 29.08
N ILE A 308 -25.40 0.44 28.34
CA ILE A 308 -26.81 0.72 28.67
C ILE A 308 -27.21 0.02 29.97
N ASP A 309 -26.90 -1.27 30.11
CA ASP A 309 -27.28 -2.08 31.27
C ASP A 309 -26.60 -1.59 32.57
N GLU A 310 -25.35 -1.14 32.47
CA GLU A 310 -24.57 -0.62 33.62
C GLU A 310 -24.77 0.90 33.85
N GLY A 311 -25.39 1.61 32.91
CA GLY A 311 -25.58 3.07 33.00
C GLY A 311 -24.27 3.87 32.93
N ILE A 312 -23.31 3.41 32.12
CA ILE A 312 -21.96 3.97 32.01
C ILE A 312 -21.66 4.47 30.59
N ALA A 313 -20.58 5.24 30.43
CA ALA A 313 -20.10 5.63 29.11
C ALA A 313 -19.53 4.41 28.36
N VAL A 314 -19.61 4.41 27.02
CA VAL A 314 -19.05 3.32 26.19
C VAL A 314 -17.54 3.15 26.42
N GLN A 315 -16.85 4.22 26.78
CA GLN A 315 -15.45 4.22 27.14
C GLN A 315 -15.13 3.47 28.45
N ASP A 316 -16.10 3.34 29.35
CA ASP A 316 -15.91 2.76 30.69
C ASP A 316 -16.32 1.28 30.75
N VAL A 317 -16.80 0.71 29.65
CA VAL A 317 -17.11 -0.73 29.53
C VAL A 317 -15.86 -1.53 29.88
N SER A 318 -15.96 -2.43 30.86
CA SER A 318 -14.88 -3.31 31.25
C SER A 318 -14.48 -4.20 30.08
N TYR A 319 -13.23 -4.05 29.61
CA TYR A 319 -12.73 -4.87 28.50
C TYR A 319 -12.81 -6.37 28.80
N GLU A 320 -12.55 -6.81 30.04
CA GLU A 320 -12.58 -8.23 30.36
C GLU A 320 -13.98 -8.85 30.26
N LYS A 321 -15.00 -8.14 30.74
CA LYS A 321 -16.39 -8.56 30.57
C LYS A 321 -16.79 -8.55 29.09
N LEU A 322 -16.35 -7.53 28.34
CA LEU A 322 -16.62 -7.43 26.90
C LEU A 322 -15.97 -8.60 26.15
N ARG A 323 -14.68 -8.86 26.42
CA ARG A 323 -13.91 -9.97 25.86
C ARG A 323 -14.58 -11.31 26.12
N GLU A 324 -14.97 -11.57 27.37
CA GLU A 324 -15.69 -12.79 27.76
C GLU A 324 -16.97 -12.95 26.92
N ARG A 325 -17.77 -11.88 26.83
CA ARG A 325 -19.01 -11.91 26.06
C ARG A 325 -18.80 -12.15 24.57
N LEU A 326 -17.83 -11.45 23.96
CA LEU A 326 -17.53 -11.60 22.53
C LEU A 326 -17.04 -13.01 22.20
N LEU A 327 -16.20 -13.61 23.06
CA LEU A 327 -15.76 -14.99 22.90
C LEU A 327 -16.92 -15.99 23.06
N ALA A 328 -17.84 -15.74 24.01
CA ALA A 328 -19.04 -16.56 24.16
C ALA A 328 -19.96 -16.50 22.92
N ASP A 329 -20.00 -15.36 22.23
CA ASP A 329 -20.70 -15.18 20.96
C ASP A 329 -19.91 -15.72 19.74
N GLY A 330 -18.76 -16.39 19.96
CA GLY A 330 -17.94 -17.02 18.93
C GLY A 330 -17.05 -16.06 18.14
N GLN A 331 -16.88 -14.82 18.59
CA GLN A 331 -16.05 -13.84 17.91
C GLN A 331 -14.56 -14.15 18.07
N VAL A 332 -13.80 -13.99 16.99
CA VAL A 332 -12.34 -14.20 16.98
C VAL A 332 -11.66 -12.88 17.35
N LEU A 333 -11.04 -12.85 18.54
CA LEU A 333 -10.32 -11.68 19.05
C LEU A 333 -8.80 -11.79 18.86
N GLU A 334 -8.32 -13.02 18.67
CA GLU A 334 -6.92 -13.33 18.44
C GLU A 334 -6.87 -14.49 17.45
N TYR A 335 -5.92 -14.45 16.53
CA TYR A 335 -5.71 -15.52 15.57
C TYR A 335 -4.25 -15.91 15.55
N ASP A 336 -3.97 -17.04 16.18
CA ASP A 336 -2.76 -17.80 15.89
C ASP A 336 -3.05 -18.66 14.67
N SER A 337 -2.37 -18.39 13.56
CA SER A 337 -2.49 -19.25 12.38
C SER A 337 -2.26 -20.70 12.80
N PRO A 338 -3.16 -21.65 12.49
CA PRO A 338 -2.84 -23.05 12.66
C PRO A 338 -1.54 -23.28 11.89
N VAL A 339 -0.52 -23.77 12.60
CA VAL A 339 0.83 -23.96 12.07
C VAL A 339 0.67 -24.76 10.80
N LYS A 340 0.84 -24.11 9.65
CA LYS A 340 0.53 -24.71 8.36
C LYS A 340 1.65 -25.66 7.93
N ASN A 341 2.19 -26.51 8.81
CA ASN A 341 3.42 -27.30 8.59
C ASN A 341 4.41 -26.61 7.64
N ARG A 342 4.61 -25.29 7.82
CA ARG A 342 5.72 -24.61 7.20
C ARG A 342 6.84 -24.89 8.17
N THR A 343 7.77 -25.74 7.78
CA THR A 343 9.00 -26.06 8.52
C THR A 343 9.93 -24.84 8.71
N PHE A 344 9.44 -23.63 8.40
CA PHE A 344 10.17 -22.38 8.41
C PHE A 344 9.71 -21.54 9.59
N THR A 345 10.65 -21.11 10.42
CA THR A 345 10.38 -20.31 11.62
C THR A 345 10.61 -18.84 11.31
N ARG A 346 9.62 -18.00 11.60
CA ARG A 346 9.80 -16.55 11.62
C ARG A 346 10.53 -16.17 12.91
N ILE A 347 11.68 -15.52 12.79
CA ILE A 347 12.48 -15.08 13.92
C ILE A 347 12.19 -13.59 14.17
N ASP A 348 11.66 -13.29 15.36
CA ASP A 348 11.39 -11.91 15.76
C ASP A 348 12.71 -11.19 16.07
N PRO A 349 13.13 -10.17 15.29
CA PRO A 349 14.40 -9.49 15.50
C PRO A 349 14.50 -8.84 16.89
N ARG A 350 13.37 -8.50 17.52
CA ARG A 350 13.33 -7.90 18.87
C ARG A 350 13.71 -8.89 19.98
N LYS A 351 13.69 -10.19 19.68
CA LYS A 351 14.08 -11.27 20.60
C LYS A 351 15.54 -11.68 20.43
N LEU A 352 16.26 -11.07 19.49
CA LEU A 352 17.68 -11.33 19.24
C LEU A 352 18.54 -10.31 20.00
N ASP A 353 19.69 -10.76 20.48
CA ASP A 353 20.65 -9.88 21.16
C ASP A 353 21.32 -8.90 20.17
N GLY A 354 21.81 -7.78 20.70
CA GLY A 354 22.53 -6.78 19.90
C GLY A 354 21.60 -5.93 19.03
N ILE A 355 22.17 -5.35 17.98
CA ILE A 355 21.42 -4.54 17.01
C ILE A 355 21.17 -5.36 15.75
N VAL A 356 19.91 -5.57 15.40
CA VAL A 356 19.52 -6.30 14.19
C VAL A 356 18.87 -5.34 13.21
N ILE A 357 19.44 -5.25 12.01
CA ILE A 357 18.88 -4.51 10.88
C ILE A 357 18.35 -5.53 9.87
N ASP A 358 17.03 -5.58 9.75
CA ASP A 358 16.30 -6.46 8.82
C ASP A 358 16.31 -5.89 7.39
N ASP A 359 16.05 -6.72 6.36
CA ASP A 359 16.05 -6.29 4.96
C ASP A 359 14.98 -5.25 4.66
N GLU A 360 13.88 -5.20 5.44
CA GLU A 360 12.88 -4.13 5.34
C GLU A 360 13.43 -2.76 5.77
N GLN A 361 14.46 -2.74 6.62
CA GLN A 361 15.10 -1.52 7.14
C GLN A 361 16.31 -1.09 6.29
N ALA A 362 16.81 -1.96 5.42
CA ALA A 362 17.98 -1.71 4.60
C ALA A 362 17.65 -0.84 3.37
N LYS A 363 18.64 -0.06 2.91
CA LYS A 363 18.55 0.67 1.64
C LYS A 363 18.87 -0.29 0.50
N THR A 364 18.12 -0.22 -0.60
CA THR A 364 18.36 -1.07 -1.79
C THR A 364 18.66 -0.24 -3.02
N GLU A 365 19.64 -0.66 -3.81
CA GLU A 365 19.91 -0.19 -5.16
C GLU A 365 19.67 -1.35 -6.14
N GLY A 366 19.16 -1.05 -7.34
CA GLY A 366 18.81 -2.06 -8.32
C GLY A 366 17.55 -2.87 -7.96
N PHE A 367 17.34 -3.99 -8.65
CA PHE A 367 16.15 -4.82 -8.47
C PHE A 367 16.32 -5.83 -7.33
N TRP A 368 15.38 -5.82 -6.40
CA TRP A 368 15.25 -6.82 -5.34
C TRP A 368 13.78 -7.23 -5.19
N LYS A 369 13.54 -8.53 -5.04
CA LYS A 369 12.20 -9.08 -4.86
C LYS A 369 12.06 -9.71 -3.49
N GLY A 370 11.05 -9.30 -2.73
CA GLY A 370 10.71 -9.92 -1.45
C GLY A 370 10.11 -11.31 -1.61
N SER A 371 10.42 -12.22 -0.69
CA SER A 371 9.88 -13.58 -0.65
C SER A 371 9.78 -14.11 0.79
N THR A 372 8.94 -15.13 0.97
CA THR A 372 8.83 -15.91 2.20
C THR A 372 8.83 -17.41 1.90
N SER A 373 9.33 -17.82 0.74
CA SER A 373 9.09 -19.15 0.17
C SER A 373 10.05 -20.23 0.65
N SER A 374 11.15 -19.87 1.33
CA SER A 374 12.18 -20.82 1.77
C SER A 374 12.85 -20.38 3.06
N GLY A 375 13.17 -21.36 3.92
CA GLY A 375 13.99 -21.15 5.11
C GLY A 375 13.30 -20.37 6.23
N SER A 376 13.84 -20.49 7.43
CA SER A 376 13.56 -19.55 8.51
C SER A 376 14.19 -18.20 8.16
N TYR A 377 13.51 -17.10 8.46
CA TYR A 377 13.98 -15.75 8.16
C TYR A 377 13.73 -14.82 9.35
N ILE A 378 14.51 -13.75 9.41
CA ILE A 378 14.31 -12.67 10.37
C ILE A 378 13.17 -11.76 9.85
N GLY A 379 12.43 -11.14 10.77
CA GLY A 379 11.40 -10.18 10.38
C GLY A 379 10.24 -10.84 9.63
N TYR A 380 9.93 -10.38 8.43
CA TYR A 380 8.72 -10.80 7.68
C TYR A 380 9.02 -11.59 6.41
N GLY A 381 10.28 -11.69 6.00
CA GLY A 381 10.69 -12.35 4.77
C GLY A 381 12.18 -12.17 4.51
N TYR A 382 12.55 -12.19 3.23
CA TYR A 382 13.88 -11.85 2.77
C TYR A 382 13.78 -11.29 1.35
N LYS A 383 14.83 -10.61 0.87
CA LYS A 383 14.95 -10.17 -0.52
C LYS A 383 15.84 -11.10 -1.33
N HIS A 384 15.59 -11.19 -2.63
CA HIS A 384 16.49 -11.86 -3.58
C HIS A 384 16.67 -11.07 -4.88
N ASP A 385 17.81 -11.25 -5.52
CA ASP A 385 18.20 -10.51 -6.74
C ASP A 385 17.53 -11.04 -8.04
N ASP A 386 16.84 -12.17 -7.92
CA ASP A 386 16.24 -12.92 -9.04
C ASP A 386 17.29 -13.50 -10.00
N ARG A 387 18.47 -13.83 -9.46
CA ARG A 387 19.60 -14.45 -10.17
C ARG A 387 20.08 -13.61 -11.36
N LYS A 388 20.14 -12.30 -11.18
CA LYS A 388 20.65 -11.39 -12.22
C LYS A 388 22.16 -11.41 -12.31
N ALA A 389 22.84 -11.50 -11.16
CA ALA A 389 24.30 -11.56 -11.03
C ALA A 389 25.08 -10.50 -11.84
N ASP A 390 24.49 -9.33 -12.08
CA ASP A 390 24.96 -8.31 -13.01
C ASP A 390 25.74 -7.17 -12.35
N GLY A 391 25.91 -7.21 -11.02
CA GLY A 391 26.59 -6.19 -10.23
C GLY A 391 25.79 -4.90 -10.01
N ASN A 392 24.58 -4.81 -10.57
CA ASN A 392 23.75 -3.61 -10.50
C ASN A 392 22.85 -3.57 -9.25
N ALA A 393 22.78 -4.65 -8.48
CA ALA A 393 21.93 -4.75 -7.29
C ALA A 393 22.76 -4.71 -6.01
N LYS A 394 22.35 -3.87 -5.05
CA LYS A 394 22.97 -3.75 -3.73
C LYS A 394 21.94 -3.67 -2.62
N VAL A 395 22.24 -4.24 -1.46
CA VAL A 395 21.55 -3.98 -0.20
C VAL A 395 22.53 -3.38 0.79
N ILE A 396 22.15 -2.28 1.43
CA ILE A 396 22.99 -1.50 2.33
C ILE A 396 22.32 -1.46 3.70
N PHE A 397 22.93 -2.14 4.66
CA PHE A 397 22.55 -2.13 6.07
C PHE A 397 23.34 -1.05 6.79
N GLU A 398 22.66 -0.08 7.38
CA GLU A 398 23.27 0.96 8.21
C GLU A 398 22.69 0.91 9.62
N ALA A 399 23.55 0.98 10.63
CA ALA A 399 23.15 0.95 12.03
C ALA A 399 23.84 2.07 12.81
N LYS A 400 23.10 2.65 13.77
CA LYS A 400 23.68 3.47 14.83
C LYS A 400 23.99 2.58 16.03
N LEU A 401 25.27 2.48 16.37
CA LEU A 401 25.74 1.68 17.50
C LEU A 401 25.67 2.50 18.79
N PRO A 402 25.33 1.88 19.95
CA PRO A 402 25.15 2.61 21.21
C PRO A 402 26.48 3.16 21.76
N LYS A 403 27.60 2.52 21.41
CA LYS A 403 28.96 2.94 21.76
C LYS A 403 29.95 2.48 20.68
N PRO A 404 31.04 3.22 20.44
CA PRO A 404 32.20 2.69 19.73
C PRO A 404 32.74 1.43 20.41
N GLY A 405 33.28 0.49 19.64
CA GLY A 405 33.82 -0.76 20.17
C GLY A 405 33.95 -1.87 19.14
N THR A 406 34.24 -3.08 19.63
CA THR A 406 34.35 -4.27 18.78
C THR A 406 33.03 -5.01 18.76
N TYR A 407 32.52 -5.24 17.55
CA TYR A 407 31.27 -5.96 17.32
C TYR A 407 31.54 -7.19 16.45
N GLU A 408 30.95 -8.31 16.82
CA GLU A 408 30.75 -9.41 15.88
C GLU A 408 29.65 -9.00 14.91
N VAL A 409 29.97 -9.05 13.62
CA VAL A 409 29.02 -8.77 12.54
C VAL A 409 28.57 -10.10 11.99
N ARG A 410 27.25 -10.31 11.94
CA ARG A 410 26.66 -11.53 11.41
C ARG A 410 25.70 -11.19 10.28
N PHE A 411 25.68 -12.03 9.25
CA PHE A 411 24.84 -11.88 8.08
C PHE A 411 23.76 -12.98 8.05
N GLY A 412 22.51 -12.57 7.92
CA GLY A 412 21.34 -13.41 7.88
C GLY A 412 20.92 -13.71 6.44
N TYR A 413 20.61 -14.98 6.15
CA TYR A 413 20.12 -15.43 4.85
C TYR A 413 19.34 -16.75 4.95
N THR A 414 18.59 -17.09 3.90
CA THR A 414 17.87 -18.37 3.81
C THR A 414 18.55 -19.36 2.86
N GLN A 415 18.94 -20.51 3.42
CA GLN A 415 19.61 -21.57 2.66
C GLN A 415 18.72 -22.22 1.61
N ASN A 416 19.29 -22.46 0.42
CA ASN A 416 18.73 -23.34 -0.60
C ASN A 416 19.83 -23.80 -1.57
N SER A 417 19.66 -24.94 -2.24
CA SER A 417 20.62 -25.43 -3.24
C SER A 417 20.73 -24.54 -4.48
N ASN A 418 19.78 -23.64 -4.73
CA ASN A 418 19.82 -22.68 -5.84
C ASN A 418 20.45 -21.32 -5.49
N ARG A 419 20.94 -21.13 -4.25
CA ARG A 419 21.60 -19.89 -3.84
C ARG A 419 23.02 -19.79 -4.37
N ALA A 420 23.55 -18.58 -4.38
CA ALA A 420 24.93 -18.34 -4.74
C ALA A 420 25.89 -18.89 -3.67
N SER A 421 26.98 -19.51 -4.11
CA SER A 421 28.03 -20.04 -3.24
C SER A 421 29.10 -18.99 -2.90
N ASN A 422 29.03 -17.82 -3.54
CA ASN A 422 30.08 -16.81 -3.55
C ASN A 422 29.58 -15.37 -3.34
N VAL A 423 28.55 -15.16 -2.51
CA VAL A 423 27.95 -13.84 -2.28
C VAL A 423 28.95 -12.88 -1.63
N PRO A 424 29.27 -11.73 -2.24
CA PRO A 424 30.15 -10.73 -1.66
C PRO A 424 29.42 -9.87 -0.62
N VAL A 425 29.90 -9.92 0.63
CA VAL A 425 29.39 -9.10 1.74
C VAL A 425 30.52 -8.23 2.29
N THR A 426 30.44 -6.93 2.07
CA THR A 426 31.45 -5.94 2.46
C THR A 426 31.08 -5.27 3.76
N VAL A 427 31.92 -5.43 4.78
CA VAL A 427 31.81 -4.75 6.07
C VAL A 427 32.68 -3.50 6.06
N HIS A 428 32.09 -2.31 6.25
CA HIS A 428 32.83 -1.05 6.41
C HIS A 428 33.04 -0.78 7.89
N HIS A 429 34.29 -0.87 8.34
CA HIS A 429 34.67 -0.74 9.74
C HIS A 429 35.74 0.37 9.90
N LYS A 430 36.13 0.67 11.14
CA LYS A 430 37.06 1.78 11.44
C LYS A 430 38.42 1.65 10.73
N GLY A 431 38.84 0.43 10.42
CA GLY A 431 40.09 0.10 9.75
C GLY A 431 40.02 0.06 8.22
N GLY A 432 38.87 0.38 7.61
CA GLY A 432 38.65 0.30 6.17
C GLY A 432 37.46 -0.60 5.82
N GLU A 433 37.57 -1.34 4.73
CA GLU A 433 36.55 -2.29 4.30
C GLU A 433 37.11 -3.70 4.18
N LYS A 434 36.27 -4.69 4.52
CA LYS A 434 36.59 -6.10 4.34
C LYS A 434 35.42 -6.80 3.67
N THR A 435 35.69 -7.38 2.50
CA THR A 435 34.71 -8.25 1.83
C THR A 435 34.88 -9.69 2.27
N VAL A 436 33.78 -10.29 2.69
CA VAL A 436 33.66 -11.69 3.05
C VAL A 436 32.77 -12.37 2.02
N THR A 437 33.24 -13.49 1.48
CA THR A 437 32.47 -14.31 0.55
C THR A 437 31.63 -15.30 1.33
N VAL A 438 30.29 -15.21 1.19
CA VAL A 438 29.31 -16.05 1.88
C VAL A 438 28.76 -17.11 0.93
N ASN A 439 28.71 -18.36 1.40
CA ASN A 439 28.12 -19.46 0.66
C ASN A 439 26.71 -19.76 1.18
N GLU A 440 25.70 -19.29 0.45
CA GLU A 440 24.30 -19.40 0.85
C GLU A 440 23.67 -20.77 0.53
N THR A 441 24.42 -21.67 -0.11
CA THR A 441 23.98 -23.07 -0.30
C THR A 441 24.06 -23.87 1.00
N LYS A 442 24.82 -23.37 1.99
CA LYS A 442 24.99 -23.98 3.32
C LYS A 442 24.03 -23.35 4.32
N ALA A 443 23.65 -24.12 5.34
CA ALA A 443 22.76 -23.61 6.37
C ALA A 443 23.54 -22.65 7.29
N PRO A 444 22.95 -21.51 7.72
CA PRO A 444 23.55 -20.66 8.73
C PRO A 444 23.71 -21.41 10.06
N GLU A 445 24.85 -21.23 10.72
CA GLU A 445 25.21 -21.97 11.94
C GLU A 445 24.72 -21.28 13.23
N LEU A 446 24.57 -19.95 13.20
CA LEU A 446 24.23 -19.14 14.37
C LEU A 446 22.73 -18.82 14.36
N ASP A 447 22.05 -19.14 15.48
CA ASP A 447 20.62 -18.91 15.67
C ASP A 447 19.72 -19.46 14.54
N LYS A 448 20.26 -20.43 13.78
CA LYS A 448 19.66 -21.01 12.56
C LYS A 448 19.34 -19.99 11.46
N ALA A 449 19.95 -18.82 11.50
CA ALA A 449 19.66 -17.72 10.57
C ALA A 449 20.89 -16.93 10.14
N PHE A 450 21.97 -16.95 10.93
CA PHE A 450 23.14 -16.11 10.73
C PHE A 450 24.43 -16.89 10.46
N VAL A 451 25.34 -16.26 9.69
CA VAL A 451 26.75 -16.61 9.60
C VAL A 451 27.59 -15.44 10.12
N SER A 452 28.69 -15.73 10.82
CA SER A 452 29.63 -14.69 11.26
C SER A 452 30.45 -14.18 10.07
N LEU A 453 30.48 -12.87 9.87
CA LEU A 453 31.42 -12.20 8.96
C LEU A 453 32.76 -11.90 9.65
N GLY A 454 32.80 -12.02 10.97
CA GLY A 454 33.96 -11.75 11.82
C GLY A 454 33.71 -10.62 12.83
N LYS A 455 34.77 -10.28 13.56
CA LYS A 455 34.78 -9.19 14.54
C LYS A 455 35.48 -7.96 13.96
N PHE A 456 34.87 -6.80 14.15
CA PHE A 456 35.34 -5.55 13.58
C PHE A 456 35.16 -4.41 14.58
N GLU A 457 36.07 -3.44 14.56
CA GLU A 457 35.98 -2.23 15.36
C GLU A 457 35.17 -1.15 14.61
N PHE A 458 34.19 -0.55 15.29
CA PHE A 458 33.34 0.51 14.74
C PHE A 458 33.36 1.76 15.62
N GLY A 459 33.02 2.90 15.02
CA GLY A 459 32.58 4.09 15.73
C GLY A 459 31.11 3.98 16.17
N GLU A 460 30.38 5.08 16.14
CA GLU A 460 28.93 5.09 16.42
C GLU A 460 28.07 4.67 15.22
N THR A 461 28.67 4.46 14.05
CA THR A 461 27.99 4.06 12.82
C THR A 461 28.62 2.81 12.24
N ALA A 462 27.79 1.88 11.80
CA ALA A 462 28.21 0.68 11.09
C ALA A 462 27.50 0.56 9.74
N LYS A 463 28.19 -0.01 8.75
CA LYS A 463 27.67 -0.22 7.42
C LYS A 463 28.11 -1.58 6.86
N VAL A 464 27.15 -2.34 6.33
CA VAL A 464 27.39 -3.59 5.60
C VAL A 464 26.70 -3.49 4.25
N VAL A 465 27.41 -3.88 3.19
CA VAL A 465 26.92 -3.84 1.81
C VAL A 465 26.97 -5.24 1.22
N VAL A 466 25.85 -5.69 0.66
CA VAL A 466 25.76 -6.94 -0.10
C VAL A 466 25.58 -6.58 -1.57
N THR A 467 26.30 -7.22 -2.47
CA THR A 467 26.15 -7.03 -3.93
C THR A 467 25.90 -8.37 -4.62
N ASN A 468 25.39 -8.33 -5.85
CA ASN A 468 25.21 -9.53 -6.67
C ASN A 468 26.31 -9.73 -7.73
N ASP A 469 27.39 -8.95 -7.68
CA ASP A 469 28.43 -8.93 -8.72
C ASP A 469 29.12 -10.30 -8.86
N GLY A 470 29.08 -10.88 -10.07
CA GLY A 470 29.76 -12.14 -10.40
C GLY A 470 29.28 -13.37 -9.62
N THR A 471 28.06 -13.35 -9.07
CA THR A 471 27.51 -14.45 -8.28
C THR A 471 27.01 -15.63 -9.13
N ASP A 472 27.13 -16.86 -8.62
CA ASP A 472 26.85 -18.09 -9.38
C ASP A 472 25.40 -18.65 -9.20
N GLY A 473 24.59 -17.98 -8.39
CA GLY A 473 23.23 -18.38 -8.02
C GLY A 473 22.37 -17.20 -7.57
N TYR A 474 21.23 -17.49 -6.94
CA TYR A 474 20.41 -16.42 -6.34
C TYR A 474 21.14 -15.83 -5.13
N VAL A 475 21.23 -14.50 -5.05
CA VAL A 475 21.66 -13.81 -3.84
C VAL A 475 20.44 -13.54 -2.97
N VAL A 476 20.48 -13.98 -1.71
CA VAL A 476 19.42 -13.72 -0.73
C VAL A 476 19.95 -12.86 0.40
N VAL A 477 19.16 -11.87 0.79
CA VAL A 477 19.51 -10.96 1.86
C VAL A 477 18.33 -10.86 2.83
N ASP A 478 18.59 -11.13 4.10
CA ASP A 478 17.58 -11.16 5.17
C ASP A 478 17.92 -10.15 6.28
N ALA A 479 19.06 -10.26 6.96
CA ALA A 479 19.39 -9.30 8.02
C ALA A 479 20.91 -9.14 8.26
N VAL A 480 21.29 -8.11 9.01
CA VAL A 480 22.62 -7.98 9.61
C VAL A 480 22.47 -7.76 11.11
N GLN A 481 23.26 -8.50 11.90
CA GLN A 481 23.31 -8.36 13.36
C GLN A 481 24.68 -7.85 13.79
N PHE A 482 24.68 -6.84 14.66
CA PHE A 482 25.86 -6.31 15.34
C PHE A 482 25.79 -6.67 16.82
N LEU A 483 26.62 -7.61 17.25
CA LEU A 483 26.69 -8.06 18.64
C LEU A 483 27.96 -7.52 19.29
N ALA A 484 27.81 -6.67 20.31
CA ALA A 484 28.95 -6.13 21.04
C ALA A 484 29.73 -7.27 21.71
N THR A 485 31.04 -7.35 21.47
CA THR A 485 31.90 -8.36 22.10
C THR A 485 32.79 -7.78 23.19
N GLU A 486 33.06 -6.46 23.14
CA GLU A 486 33.88 -5.69 24.10
C GLU A 486 33.34 -4.24 24.22
#